data_AF-A0A933P7E4-F1
#
_entry.id   AF-A0A933P7E4-F1
#
_cell.length_a   1.000
_cell.length_b   1.000
_cell.length_c   1.000
_cell.angle_alpha   90.00
_cell.angle_beta   90.00
_cell.angle_gamma   90.00
#
_symmetry.space_group_name_H-M   'P 1'
#
loop_
_entity.id
_entity.type
_entity.pdbx_description
1 polymer ?
#
loop_
_entity_poly.entity_id
_entity_poly.type
_entity_poly.pdbx_seq_one_letter_code
_entity_poly.pdbx_strand_id
1 'polypeptide(L)'
;MSALIGGAPLDRVRSELFNAGNDWQIELSSAAVASFASTVERLYDEMPARLAESTSATAAVGSALSEARAASHEVGFSAALPVAERALARLVLSTLGGAENPIAATEQWLANRGATSSEAVARYLGEVLGQYARHVVDREAGRLAERSIGAATSAALSTELAAGARQLASAAYSPAAVGEQLSARWSQLVSAAFEAGAALPRRAQ
;
A
#
# COMPACT_ATOMS: atom_id res chain seq x y z
N MET A 1 -9.85 3.16 -19.60
CA MET A 1 -9.31 4.45 -19.10
C MET A 1 -9.98 5.68 -19.74
N SER A 2 -11.19 5.53 -20.28
CA SER A 2 -12.02 6.62 -20.82
C SER A 2 -12.95 7.20 -19.74
N ALA A 3 -13.23 6.43 -18.67
CA ALA A 3 -14.09 6.84 -17.57
C ALA A 3 -13.56 8.02 -16.74
N LEU A 4 -12.24 8.06 -16.44
CA LEU A 4 -11.58 9.16 -15.72
C LEU A 4 -11.75 10.51 -16.45
N ILE A 5 -11.85 10.46 -17.79
CA ILE A 5 -11.94 11.64 -18.67
C ILE A 5 -13.39 12.11 -18.82
N GLY A 6 -14.36 11.22 -18.62
CA GLY A 6 -15.78 11.47 -18.91
C GLY A 6 -16.65 11.80 -17.69
N GLY A 7 -16.06 12.06 -16.52
CA GLY A 7 -16.83 12.28 -15.28
C GLY A 7 -17.64 11.05 -14.85
N ALA A 8 -17.14 9.86 -15.16
CA ALA A 8 -17.83 8.61 -14.85
C ALA A 8 -17.95 8.37 -13.33
N PRO A 9 -18.93 7.58 -12.88
CA PRO A 9 -19.05 7.16 -11.49
C PRO A 9 -17.75 6.53 -10.98
N LEU A 10 -17.41 6.81 -9.72
CA LEU A 10 -16.14 6.41 -9.08
C LEU A 10 -15.88 4.90 -9.19
N ASP A 11 -16.91 4.07 -9.05
CA ASP A 11 -16.76 2.61 -9.15
C ASP A 11 -16.42 2.13 -10.56
N ARG A 12 -16.87 2.85 -11.60
CA ARG A 12 -16.44 2.59 -12.98
C ARG A 12 -14.97 2.97 -13.17
N VAL A 13 -14.52 4.08 -12.59
CA VAL A 13 -13.11 4.49 -12.61
C VAL A 13 -12.23 3.45 -11.91
N ARG A 14 -12.66 2.97 -10.74
CA ARG A 14 -11.98 1.90 -9.98
C ARG A 14 -11.88 0.62 -10.79
N SER A 15 -12.99 0.14 -11.32
CA SER A 15 -13.01 -1.08 -12.16
C SER A 15 -12.09 -0.93 -13.38
N GLU A 16 -12.12 0.20 -14.09
CA GLU A 16 -11.22 0.43 -15.24
C GLU A 16 -9.74 0.49 -14.84
N LEU A 17 -9.41 1.00 -13.65
CA LEU A 17 -8.04 1.07 -13.14
C LEU A 17 -7.47 -0.33 -12.94
N PHE A 18 -8.19 -1.22 -12.25
CA PHE A 18 -7.75 -2.60 -12.04
C PHE A 18 -7.78 -3.42 -13.35
N ASN A 19 -8.76 -3.22 -14.23
CA ASN A 19 -8.81 -3.92 -15.53
C ASN A 19 -7.67 -3.51 -16.47
N ALA A 20 -7.19 -2.27 -16.40
CA ALA A 20 -6.06 -1.80 -17.21
C ALA A 20 -4.69 -2.08 -16.57
N GLY A 21 -4.68 -2.62 -15.34
CA GLY A 21 -3.49 -2.73 -14.50
C GLY A 21 -2.74 -4.05 -14.60
N ASN A 22 -2.90 -4.86 -15.64
CA ASN A 22 -2.34 -6.22 -15.68
C ASN A 22 -0.81 -6.24 -15.51
N ASP A 23 -0.08 -5.32 -16.17
CA ASP A 23 1.38 -5.20 -15.99
C ASP A 23 1.73 -4.80 -14.56
N TRP A 24 0.93 -3.93 -13.93
CA TRP A 24 1.11 -3.55 -12.53
C TRP A 24 0.78 -4.68 -11.57
N GLN A 25 -0.22 -5.51 -11.86
CA GLN A 25 -0.51 -6.71 -11.07
C GLN A 25 0.70 -7.63 -11.03
N ILE A 26 1.37 -7.85 -12.17
CA ILE A 26 2.59 -8.66 -12.28
C ILE A 26 3.71 -8.04 -11.44
N GLU A 27 3.99 -6.75 -11.63
CA GLU A 27 5.05 -6.04 -10.91
C GLU A 27 4.81 -6.02 -9.40
N LEU A 28 3.57 -5.74 -8.97
CA LEU A 28 3.18 -5.72 -7.56
C LEU A 28 3.20 -7.12 -6.95
N SER A 29 3.01 -8.17 -7.75
CA SER A 29 3.09 -9.58 -7.32
C SER A 29 4.53 -10.10 -7.18
N SER A 30 5.53 -9.30 -7.55
CA SER A 30 6.94 -9.72 -7.54
C SER A 30 7.45 -10.07 -6.13
N ALA A 31 8.44 -10.95 -6.07
CA ALA A 31 9.08 -11.35 -4.82
C ALA A 31 9.77 -10.17 -4.11
N ALA A 32 10.29 -9.21 -4.87
CA ALA A 32 10.90 -8.01 -4.32
C ALA A 32 9.88 -7.16 -3.54
N VAL A 33 8.63 -7.06 -4.02
CA VAL A 33 7.53 -6.42 -3.27
C VAL A 33 7.10 -7.28 -2.07
N ALA A 34 7.04 -8.60 -2.22
CA ALA A 34 6.72 -9.52 -1.12
C ALA A 34 7.72 -9.42 0.06
N SER A 35 8.98 -9.08 -0.21
CA SER A 35 10.00 -8.83 0.82
C SER A 35 9.61 -7.69 1.78
N PHE A 36 8.95 -6.63 1.28
CA PHE A 36 8.44 -5.57 2.14
C PHE A 36 7.27 -6.05 3.01
N ALA A 37 6.39 -6.91 2.49
CA ALA A 37 5.32 -7.51 3.29
C ALA A 37 5.88 -8.37 4.43
N SER A 38 6.92 -9.17 4.16
CA SER A 38 7.66 -9.92 5.19
C SER A 38 8.31 -8.99 6.21
N THR A 39 8.80 -7.82 5.77
CA THR A 39 9.33 -6.80 6.68
C THR A 39 8.24 -6.21 7.58
N VAL A 40 7.01 -6.00 7.07
CA VAL A 40 5.89 -5.55 7.90
C VAL A 40 5.57 -6.56 8.99
N GLU A 41 5.50 -7.84 8.64
CA GLU A 41 5.28 -8.93 9.60
C GLU A 41 6.35 -8.94 10.70
N ARG A 42 7.62 -8.81 10.32
CA ARG A 42 8.74 -8.72 11.26
C ARG A 42 8.68 -7.48 12.15
N LEU A 43 8.44 -6.30 11.56
CA LEU A 43 8.37 -5.04 12.30
C LEU A 43 7.20 -5.01 13.28
N TYR A 44 6.12 -5.76 13.02
CA TYR A 44 4.99 -5.88 13.94
C TYR A 44 5.49 -6.16 15.36
N ASP A 45 6.37 -7.15 15.53
CA ASP A 45 6.93 -7.56 16.83
C ASP A 45 8.21 -6.80 17.22
N GLU A 46 9.09 -6.49 16.26
CA GLU A 46 10.40 -5.91 16.55
C GLU A 46 10.38 -4.40 16.84
N MET A 47 9.45 -3.65 16.26
CA MET A 47 9.50 -2.18 16.31
C MET A 47 9.46 -1.60 17.73
N PRO A 48 8.69 -2.13 18.72
CA PRO A 48 8.76 -1.65 20.10
C PRO A 48 10.17 -1.69 20.70
N ALA A 49 10.91 -2.77 20.48
CA ALA A 49 12.28 -2.90 20.97
C ALA A 49 13.22 -1.93 20.23
N ARG A 50 13.10 -1.86 18.90
CA ARG A 50 13.86 -0.91 18.07
C ARG A 50 13.65 0.55 18.49
N LEU A 51 12.41 0.92 18.83
CA LEU A 51 12.08 2.25 19.32
C LEU A 51 12.72 2.49 20.69
N ALA A 52 12.58 1.56 21.63
CA ALA A 52 13.14 1.67 22.98
C ALA A 52 14.67 1.79 23.00
N GLU A 53 15.36 1.13 22.07
CA GLU A 53 16.84 1.14 21.95
C GLU A 53 17.38 2.32 21.13
N SER A 54 16.50 3.06 20.43
CA SER A 54 16.91 4.15 19.54
C SER A 54 17.00 5.50 20.26
N THR A 55 17.86 6.37 19.73
CA THR A 55 17.97 7.77 20.17
C THR A 55 16.78 8.64 19.75
N SER A 56 16.04 8.25 18.71
CA SER A 56 14.81 8.91 18.27
C SER A 56 13.91 7.97 17.45
N ALA A 57 12.61 8.25 17.38
CA ALA A 57 11.70 7.48 16.54
C ALA A 57 12.10 7.53 15.06
N THR A 58 12.49 8.73 14.58
CA THR A 58 12.97 8.93 13.20
C THR A 58 14.17 8.05 12.85
N ALA A 59 15.13 7.88 13.78
CA ALA A 59 16.29 7.00 13.56
C ALA A 59 15.91 5.52 13.45
N ALA A 60 15.00 5.04 14.32
CA ALA A 60 14.50 3.67 14.28
C ALA A 60 13.76 3.37 12.97
N VAL A 61 12.87 4.28 12.55
CA VAL A 61 12.14 4.18 11.28
C VAL A 61 13.09 4.20 10.09
N GLY A 62 14.06 5.13 10.07
CA GLY A 62 15.04 5.24 9.00
C GLY A 62 15.86 3.95 8.83
N SER A 63 16.32 3.36 9.93
CA SER A 63 17.02 2.07 9.94
C SER A 63 16.13 0.94 9.42
N ALA A 64 14.89 0.82 9.91
CA ALA A 64 13.95 -0.21 9.47
C ALA A 64 13.63 -0.11 7.96
N LEU A 65 13.41 1.10 7.43
CA LEU A 65 13.15 1.31 6.01
C LEU A 65 14.39 1.01 5.14
N SER A 66 15.57 1.37 5.61
CA SER A 66 16.84 1.07 4.92
C SER A 66 17.08 -0.44 4.83
N GLU A 67 16.87 -1.18 5.93
CA GLU A 67 16.95 -2.64 5.94
C GLU A 67 15.93 -3.28 4.99
N ALA A 68 14.68 -2.79 5.01
CA ALA A 68 13.63 -3.29 4.14
C ALA A 68 13.99 -3.12 2.65
N ARG A 69 14.53 -1.95 2.29
CA ARG A 69 15.00 -1.66 0.93
C ARG A 69 16.16 -2.59 0.53
N ALA A 70 17.14 -2.76 1.41
CA ALA A 70 18.28 -3.64 1.15
C ALA A 70 17.83 -5.09 0.90
N ALA A 71 16.99 -5.64 1.78
CA ALA A 71 16.44 -6.98 1.64
C ALA A 71 15.63 -7.15 0.34
N SER A 72 14.82 -6.14 -0.02
CA SER A 72 14.05 -6.16 -1.27
C SER A 72 14.95 -6.18 -2.52
N HIS A 73 16.04 -5.41 -2.51
CA HIS A 73 17.00 -5.38 -3.62
C HIS A 73 17.76 -6.71 -3.78
N GLU A 74 18.04 -7.43 -2.69
CA GLU A 74 18.68 -8.75 -2.74
C GLU A 74 17.81 -9.80 -3.43
N VAL A 75 16.48 -9.65 -3.34
CA VAL A 75 15.52 -10.57 -3.96
C VAL A 75 15.36 -10.32 -5.46
N GLY A 76 15.44 -9.07 -5.92
CA GLY A 76 15.42 -8.74 -7.34
C GLY A 76 14.86 -7.35 -7.67
N PHE A 77 14.70 -7.08 -8.97
CA PHE A 77 14.16 -5.82 -9.47
C PHE A 77 12.65 -5.93 -9.77
N SER A 78 11.92 -4.86 -9.47
CA SER A 78 10.56 -4.63 -9.96
C SER A 78 10.32 -3.13 -10.14
N ALA A 79 9.55 -2.77 -11.18
CA ALA A 79 9.11 -1.39 -11.39
C ALA A 79 8.19 -0.89 -10.27
N ALA A 80 7.59 -1.79 -9.50
CA ALA A 80 6.72 -1.47 -8.37
C ALA A 80 7.45 -1.15 -7.06
N LEU A 81 8.79 -1.32 -6.99
CA LEU A 81 9.57 -1.07 -5.78
C LEU A 81 9.33 0.31 -5.14
N PRO A 82 9.32 1.43 -5.89
CA PRO A 82 9.07 2.74 -5.28
C PRO A 82 7.64 2.90 -4.73
N VAL A 83 6.67 2.17 -5.29
CA VAL A 83 5.28 2.13 -4.78
C VAL A 83 5.23 1.35 -3.48
N ALA A 84 5.85 0.17 -3.47
CA ALA A 84 5.94 -0.71 -2.30
C ALA A 84 6.69 -0.09 -1.11
N GLU A 85 7.79 0.60 -1.38
CA GLU A 85 8.57 1.29 -0.36
C GLU A 85 7.78 2.47 0.25
N ARG A 86 7.15 3.30 -0.58
CA ARG A 86 6.31 4.42 -0.09
C ARG A 86 5.12 3.92 0.73
N ALA A 87 4.55 2.78 0.36
CA ALA A 87 3.49 2.14 1.13
C ALA A 87 4.00 1.71 2.52
N LEU A 88 5.18 1.10 2.61
CA LEU A 88 5.78 0.71 3.89
C LEU A 88 6.06 1.93 4.77
N ALA A 89 6.70 2.95 4.21
CA ALA A 89 7.01 4.18 4.93
C ALA A 89 5.74 4.84 5.48
N ARG A 90 4.66 4.94 4.68
CA ARG A 90 3.39 5.49 5.15
C ARG A 90 2.73 4.63 6.21
N LEU A 91 2.76 3.30 6.07
CA LEU A 91 2.21 2.40 7.09
C LEU A 91 2.92 2.62 8.43
N VAL A 92 4.26 2.61 8.43
CA VAL A 92 5.06 2.81 9.64
C VAL A 92 4.78 4.17 10.26
N LEU A 93 4.91 5.25 9.48
CA LEU A 93 4.72 6.62 9.97
C LEU A 93 3.30 6.88 10.48
N SER A 94 2.28 6.36 9.79
CA SER A 94 0.89 6.50 10.23
C SER A 94 0.61 5.72 11.51
N THR A 95 1.27 4.59 11.71
CA THR A 95 1.13 3.77 12.92
C THR A 95 1.79 4.46 14.13
N LEU A 96 2.84 5.24 13.91
CA LEU A 96 3.50 6.04 14.97
C LEU A 96 2.76 7.34 15.31
N GLY A 97 1.79 7.78 14.51
CA GLY A 97 0.99 8.97 14.79
C GLY A 97 1.79 10.29 14.89
N GLY A 98 3.00 10.34 14.32
CA GLY A 98 3.89 11.52 14.39
C GLY A 98 4.62 11.69 15.73
N ALA A 99 4.66 10.66 16.59
CA ALA A 99 5.43 10.70 17.82
C ALA A 99 6.93 10.63 17.55
N GLU A 100 7.67 11.66 17.95
CA GLU A 100 9.14 11.71 17.82
C GLU A 100 9.87 11.11 19.04
N ASN A 101 9.24 11.19 20.22
CA ASN A 101 9.77 10.62 21.45
C ASN A 101 9.64 9.08 21.41
N PRO A 102 10.72 8.31 21.66
CA PRO A 102 10.69 6.85 21.59
C PRO A 102 9.63 6.15 22.45
N ILE A 103 9.36 6.67 23.66
CA ILE A 103 8.37 6.08 24.58
C ILE A 103 6.97 6.27 24.00
N ALA A 104 6.62 7.51 23.64
CA ALA A 104 5.32 7.82 23.02
C ALA A 104 5.14 7.10 21.67
N ALA A 105 6.21 7.00 20.88
CA ALA A 105 6.21 6.27 19.61
C ALA A 105 5.94 4.77 19.80
N THR A 106 6.49 4.18 20.86
CA THR A 106 6.25 2.77 21.21
C THR A 106 4.80 2.54 21.60
N GLU A 107 4.23 3.40 22.44
CA GLU A 107 2.82 3.34 22.83
C GLU A 107 1.89 3.48 21.63
N GLN A 108 2.16 4.46 20.75
CA GLN A 108 1.41 4.65 19.51
C GLN A 108 1.54 3.45 18.57
N TRP A 109 2.75 2.87 18.44
CA TRP A 109 2.94 1.67 17.65
C TRP A 109 2.06 0.53 18.15
N LEU A 110 2.12 0.23 19.45
CA LEU A 110 1.34 -0.85 20.05
C LEU A 110 -0.17 -0.63 19.93
N ALA A 111 -0.64 0.61 20.10
CA ALA A 111 -2.05 0.97 19.98
C ALA A 111 -2.56 0.87 18.54
N ASN A 112 -1.73 1.22 17.56
CA ASN A 112 -2.17 1.42 16.18
C ASN A 112 -1.74 0.30 15.22
N ARG A 113 -0.83 -0.61 15.58
CA ARG A 113 -0.28 -1.63 14.64
C ARG A 113 -1.31 -2.67 14.18
N GLY A 114 -2.43 -2.77 14.87
CA GLY A 114 -3.42 -3.85 14.69
C GLY A 114 -3.26 -4.93 15.76
N ALA A 115 -4.21 -5.86 15.83
CA ALA A 115 -4.21 -6.94 16.81
C ALA A 115 -3.29 -8.11 16.41
N THR A 116 -2.98 -8.23 15.11
CA THR A 116 -2.15 -9.31 14.57
C THR A 116 -1.20 -8.80 13.48
N SER A 117 -0.07 -9.50 13.26
CA SER A 117 0.84 -9.21 12.14
C SER A 117 0.13 -9.35 10.78
N SER A 118 -0.78 -10.31 10.69
CA SER A 118 -1.75 -10.51 9.63
C SER A 118 -2.51 -9.22 9.26
N GLU A 119 -3.08 -8.52 10.23
CA GLU A 119 -3.76 -7.24 10.00
C GLU A 119 -2.79 -6.14 9.52
N ALA A 120 -1.57 -6.11 10.05
CA ALA A 120 -0.55 -5.15 9.59
C ALA A 120 -0.18 -5.39 8.11
N VAL A 121 -0.04 -6.65 7.70
CA VAL A 121 0.20 -7.04 6.29
C VAL A 121 -1.00 -6.68 5.41
N ALA A 122 -2.24 -6.88 5.88
CA ALA A 122 -3.44 -6.48 5.15
C ALA A 122 -3.48 -4.95 4.91
N ARG A 123 -3.13 -4.18 5.95
CA ARG A 123 -3.00 -2.72 5.85
C ARG A 123 -1.88 -2.32 4.90
N TYR A 124 -0.76 -3.04 4.90
CA TYR A 124 0.31 -2.83 3.94
C TYR A 124 -0.15 -3.04 2.50
N LEU A 125 -0.84 -4.16 2.19
CA LEU A 125 -1.42 -4.40 0.87
C LEU A 125 -2.36 -3.27 0.47
N GLY A 126 -3.21 -2.80 1.39
CA GLY A 126 -4.07 -1.63 1.17
C GLY A 126 -3.27 -0.37 0.84
N GLU A 127 -2.16 -0.11 1.55
CA GLU A 127 -1.27 1.02 1.23
C GLU A 127 -0.61 0.88 -0.13
N VAL A 128 -0.17 -0.33 -0.50
CA VAL A 128 0.42 -0.63 -1.81
C VAL A 128 -0.57 -0.32 -2.93
N LEU A 129 -1.79 -0.87 -2.85
CA LEU A 129 -2.83 -0.61 -3.85
C LEU A 129 -3.27 0.85 -3.84
N GLY A 130 -3.29 1.48 -2.67
CA GLY A 130 -3.54 2.90 -2.55
C GLY A 130 -2.49 3.74 -3.28
N GLN A 131 -1.21 3.43 -3.11
CA GLN A 131 -0.12 4.10 -3.82
C GLN A 131 -0.14 3.84 -5.33
N TYR A 132 -0.48 2.61 -5.74
CA TYR A 132 -0.70 2.28 -7.14
C TYR A 132 -1.83 3.11 -7.74
N ALA A 133 -2.97 3.21 -7.05
CA ALA A 133 -4.11 4.02 -7.52
C ALA A 133 -3.71 5.50 -7.68
N ARG A 134 -3.00 6.07 -6.70
CA ARG A 134 -2.47 7.44 -6.81
C ARG A 134 -1.51 7.59 -7.99
N HIS A 135 -0.58 6.65 -8.17
CA HIS A 135 0.37 6.66 -9.27
C HIS A 135 -0.31 6.66 -10.64
N VAL A 136 -1.32 5.81 -10.83
CA VAL A 136 -2.10 5.77 -12.08
C VAL A 136 -2.84 7.09 -12.29
N VAL A 137 -3.49 7.62 -11.25
CA VAL A 137 -4.21 8.89 -11.34
C VAL A 137 -3.26 10.04 -11.66
N ASP A 138 -2.10 10.14 -11.02
CA ASP A 138 -1.15 11.23 -11.24
C ASP A 138 -0.58 11.19 -12.65
N ARG A 139 -0.23 10.00 -13.15
CA ARG A 139 0.22 9.79 -14.54
C ARG A 139 -0.83 10.27 -15.54
N GLU A 140 -2.09 9.95 -15.28
CA GLU A 140 -3.19 10.28 -16.18
C GLU A 140 -3.70 11.71 -16.02
N ALA A 141 -3.62 12.27 -14.83
CA ALA A 141 -3.83 13.68 -14.55
C ALA A 141 -2.80 14.52 -15.31
N GLY A 142 -1.54 14.08 -15.41
CA GLY A 142 -0.53 14.71 -16.27
C GLY A 142 -0.95 14.75 -17.74
N ARG A 143 -1.52 13.66 -18.27
CA ARG A 143 -2.07 13.60 -19.63
C ARG A 143 -3.36 14.41 -19.79
N LEU A 144 -4.13 14.59 -18.71
CA LEU A 144 -5.39 15.32 -18.69
C LEU A 144 -5.24 16.81 -18.33
N ALA A 145 -4.10 17.23 -17.79
CA ALA A 145 -3.79 18.64 -17.53
C ALA A 145 -3.70 19.44 -18.84
N GLU A 146 -3.45 18.77 -19.98
CA GLU A 146 -3.67 19.33 -21.33
C GLU A 146 -5.15 19.75 -21.57
N ARG A 147 -6.09 19.30 -20.72
CA ARG A 147 -7.53 19.59 -20.75
C ARG A 147 -8.10 20.21 -19.45
N SER A 148 -7.27 20.80 -18.60
CA SER A 148 -7.70 21.61 -17.43
C SER A 148 -8.54 20.86 -16.37
N ILE A 149 -7.95 19.86 -15.71
CA ILE A 149 -8.45 19.40 -14.39
C ILE A 149 -7.63 20.09 -13.31
N GLY A 150 -8.29 20.78 -12.37
CA GLY A 150 -7.62 21.47 -11.27
C GLY A 150 -6.92 20.50 -10.30
N ALA A 151 -5.76 20.89 -9.77
CA ALA A 151 -4.95 20.05 -8.87
C ALA A 151 -5.71 19.55 -7.63
N ALA A 152 -6.61 20.36 -7.07
CA ALA A 152 -7.44 19.97 -5.92
C ALA A 152 -8.39 18.80 -6.25
N THR A 153 -9.01 18.81 -7.43
CA THR A 153 -9.90 17.73 -7.90
C THR A 153 -9.13 16.43 -8.13
N SER A 154 -7.92 16.52 -8.71
CA SER A 154 -7.04 15.36 -8.88
C SER A 154 -6.63 14.76 -7.53
N ALA A 155 -6.26 15.60 -6.56
CA ALA A 155 -5.88 15.16 -5.22
C ALA A 155 -7.04 14.48 -4.46
N ALA A 156 -8.26 15.02 -4.57
CA ALA A 156 -9.46 14.43 -3.98
C ALA A 156 -9.75 13.05 -4.59
N LEU A 157 -9.77 12.95 -5.91
CA LEU A 157 -10.00 11.68 -6.63
C LEU A 157 -8.92 10.63 -6.29
N SER A 158 -7.66 11.04 -6.26
CA SER A 158 -6.52 10.19 -5.89
C SER A 158 -6.67 9.64 -4.46
N THR A 159 -7.18 10.46 -3.55
CA THR A 159 -7.46 10.05 -2.16
C THR A 159 -8.64 9.07 -2.07
N GLU A 160 -9.74 9.33 -2.77
CA GLU A 160 -10.93 8.47 -2.78
C GLU A 160 -10.68 7.11 -3.45
N LEU A 161 -9.87 7.08 -4.52
CA LEU A 161 -9.44 5.85 -5.17
C LEU A 161 -8.51 5.04 -4.27
N ALA A 162 -7.57 5.70 -3.60
CA ALA A 162 -6.70 5.03 -2.63
C ALA A 162 -7.48 4.47 -1.44
N ALA A 163 -8.50 5.18 -0.95
CA ALA A 163 -9.37 4.70 0.12
C ALA A 163 -10.16 3.45 -0.31
N GLY A 164 -10.73 3.45 -1.52
CA GLY A 164 -11.42 2.28 -2.08
C GLY A 164 -10.49 1.08 -2.28
N ALA A 165 -9.26 1.31 -2.76
CA ALA A 165 -8.26 0.26 -2.92
C ALA A 165 -7.86 -0.39 -1.58
N ARG A 166 -7.78 0.40 -0.50
CA ARG A 166 -7.54 -0.13 0.86
C ARG A 166 -8.70 -1.00 1.35
N GLN A 167 -9.94 -0.59 1.10
CA GLN A 167 -11.13 -1.37 1.47
C GLN A 167 -11.16 -2.71 0.74
N LEU A 168 -10.83 -2.73 -0.56
CA LEU A 168 -10.72 -3.96 -1.34
C LEU A 168 -9.65 -4.90 -0.80
N ALA A 169 -8.46 -4.38 -0.46
CA ALA A 169 -7.40 -5.17 0.15
C ALA A 169 -7.87 -5.82 1.46
N SER A 170 -8.58 -5.07 2.31
CA SER A 170 -9.13 -5.59 3.56
C SER A 170 -10.19 -6.68 3.34
N ALA A 171 -10.99 -6.60 2.27
CA ALA A 171 -12.01 -7.57 1.95
C ALA A 171 -11.46 -8.86 1.30
N ALA A 172 -10.39 -8.73 0.51
CA ALA A 172 -9.69 -9.86 -0.12
C ALA A 172 -8.78 -10.62 0.87
N TYR A 173 -8.46 -10.02 2.00
CA TYR A 173 -7.52 -10.56 2.97
C TYR A 173 -8.16 -11.61 3.90
N SER A 174 -7.47 -12.74 4.10
CA SER A 174 -7.84 -13.78 5.07
C SER A 174 -6.74 -13.95 6.12
N PRO A 175 -7.02 -13.83 7.43
CA PRO A 175 -6.01 -13.95 8.49
C PRO A 175 -5.28 -15.30 8.52
N ALA A 176 -5.93 -16.37 8.06
CA ALA A 176 -5.34 -17.71 7.96
C ALA A 176 -4.28 -17.83 6.84
N ALA A 177 -4.12 -16.78 6.02
CA ALA A 177 -3.23 -16.78 4.89
C ALA A 177 -1.78 -16.38 5.23
N VAL A 178 -1.50 -15.85 6.42
CA VAL A 178 -0.22 -15.19 6.78
C VAL A 178 0.59 -15.99 7.82
N GLY A 179 1.92 -15.90 7.72
CA GLY A 179 2.93 -16.69 8.42
C GLY A 179 4.14 -16.98 7.50
N GLU A 180 4.91 -18.05 7.76
CA GLU A 180 6.12 -18.43 6.97
C GLU A 180 5.91 -18.52 5.45
N GLN A 181 4.66 -18.60 4.99
CA GLN A 181 4.29 -18.68 3.58
C GLN A 181 3.90 -17.34 2.94
N LEU A 182 4.03 -16.20 3.65
CA LEU A 182 3.61 -14.89 3.16
C LEU A 182 4.22 -14.56 1.79
N SER A 183 5.54 -14.73 1.64
CA SER A 183 6.22 -14.50 0.36
C SER A 183 5.70 -15.38 -0.78
N ALA A 184 5.34 -16.63 -0.49
CA ALA A 184 4.80 -17.56 -1.48
C ALA A 184 3.34 -17.24 -1.84
N ARG A 185 2.59 -16.59 -0.94
CA ARG A 185 1.16 -16.27 -1.10
C ARG A 185 0.91 -14.81 -1.51
N TRP A 186 1.93 -13.96 -1.49
CA TRP A 186 1.82 -12.54 -1.82
C TRP A 186 1.19 -12.29 -3.20
N SER A 187 1.64 -13.01 -4.23
CA SER A 187 1.10 -12.90 -5.58
C SER A 187 -0.39 -13.25 -5.66
N GLN A 188 -0.86 -14.20 -4.83
CA GLN A 188 -2.27 -14.58 -4.74
C GLN A 188 -3.08 -13.47 -4.07
N LEU A 189 -2.56 -12.84 -3.01
CA LEU A 189 -3.20 -11.70 -2.35
C LEU A 189 -3.34 -10.50 -3.28
N VAL A 190 -2.29 -10.17 -4.03
CA VAL A 190 -2.32 -9.12 -5.05
C VAL A 190 -3.35 -9.47 -6.13
N SER A 191 -3.33 -10.69 -6.64
CA SER A 191 -4.26 -11.13 -7.69
C SER A 191 -5.72 -11.08 -7.22
N ALA A 192 -6.02 -11.60 -6.03
CA ALA A 192 -7.36 -11.53 -5.46
C ALA A 192 -7.85 -10.09 -5.29
N ALA A 193 -6.96 -9.17 -4.88
CA ALA A 193 -7.32 -7.76 -4.76
C ALA A 193 -7.59 -7.09 -6.12
N PHE A 194 -6.81 -7.44 -7.16
CA PHE A 194 -7.04 -6.98 -8.53
C PHE A 194 -8.35 -7.54 -9.10
N GLU A 195 -8.62 -8.83 -8.89
CA GLU A 195 -9.89 -9.48 -9.29
C GLU A 195 -11.09 -8.83 -8.60
N ALA A 196 -11.01 -8.62 -7.28
CA ALA A 196 -12.06 -7.93 -6.52
C ALA A 196 -12.28 -6.49 -7.03
N GLY A 197 -11.20 -5.76 -7.32
CA GLY A 197 -11.27 -4.42 -7.90
C GLY A 197 -11.87 -4.39 -9.30
N ALA A 198 -11.54 -5.37 -10.15
CA ALA A 198 -12.07 -5.51 -11.49
C ALA A 198 -13.58 -5.84 -11.50
N ALA A 199 -14.03 -6.61 -10.50
CA ALA A 199 -15.42 -7.03 -10.31
C ALA A 199 -16.34 -5.95 -9.71
N LEU A 200 -15.81 -4.78 -9.32
CA LEU A 200 -16.64 -3.69 -8.81
C LEU A 200 -17.76 -3.29 -9.80
N PRO A 201 -18.97 -2.97 -9.30
CA PRO A 201 -20.10 -2.59 -10.14
C PRO A 201 -19.75 -1.41 -11.05
N ARG A 202 -19.97 -1.55 -12.36
CA ARG A 202 -19.67 -0.51 -13.35
C ARG A 202 -20.75 0.58 -13.45
N ARG A 203 -21.76 0.59 -12.58
CA ARG A 203 -22.94 1.46 -12.66
C ARG A 203 -23.18 2.23 -11.36
N ALA A 204 -23.26 3.55 -11.48
CA ALA A 204 -24.33 4.29 -10.83
C ALA A 204 -25.35 4.64 -11.93
N GLN A 205 -26.64 4.40 -11.67
CA GLN A 205 -27.73 4.97 -12.45
C GLN A 205 -27.76 6.49 -12.26
#